data_AF-A0A7D6VNF7-F1
#
_entry.id   AF-A0A7D6VNF7-F1
#
_cell.length_a   1.000
_cell.length_b   1.000
_cell.length_c   1.000
_cell.angle_alpha   90.00
_cell.angle_beta   90.00
_cell.angle_gamma   90.00
#
_symmetry.space_group_name_H-M   'P 1'
#
loop_
_entity.id
_entity.type
_entity.pdbx_description
1 polymer ?
#
loop_
_entity_poly.entity_id
_entity_poly.type
_entity_poly.pdbx_seq_one_letter_code
_entity_poly.pdbx_strand_id
1 'polypeptide(L)'
;MDYSQLEELVELSKKGDKKAREKLVEKTLNKIGSIIKKYNIYPYSNDDMINEAYKVIFENIDYYDHCVGNFLPFMELCINRHFSNLLRKSLNGKLKDGVKTLIIDEKFENILFYKMKYFDGKIIKDDRIDSLSLAFRTILTKEEQEILYYKYFLKKTLKEYAENNGLSYSTIKRSKKRALIKLKKFIEKELNL
;
A
#
# COMPACT_ATOMS: atom_id res chain seq x y z
N MET A 1 2.85 3.01 -23.56
CA MET A 1 2.69 1.56 -23.33
C MET A 1 1.32 1.22 -23.86
N ASP A 2 1.23 0.36 -24.87
CA ASP A 2 -0.07 -0.04 -25.42
C ASP A 2 -0.77 -0.99 -24.46
N TYR A 3 -1.81 -0.51 -23.79
CA TYR A 3 -2.51 -1.26 -22.75
C TYR A 3 -3.18 -2.51 -23.31
N SER A 4 -3.70 -2.44 -24.53
CA SER A 4 -4.37 -3.57 -25.19
C SER A 4 -3.45 -4.76 -25.38
N GLN A 5 -2.20 -4.52 -25.79
CA GLN A 5 -1.18 -5.58 -25.92
C GLN A 5 -0.77 -6.18 -24.57
N LEU A 6 -0.85 -5.42 -23.48
CA LEU A 6 -0.53 -5.93 -22.16
C LEU A 6 -1.62 -6.90 -21.68
N GLU A 7 -2.89 -6.55 -21.89
CA GLU A 7 -4.02 -7.40 -21.51
C GLU A 7 -4.05 -8.72 -22.29
N GLU A 8 -3.74 -8.66 -23.59
CA GLU A 8 -3.63 -9.87 -24.42
C GLU A 8 -2.56 -10.83 -23.89
N LEU A 9 -1.39 -10.31 -23.50
CA LEU A 9 -0.31 -11.11 -22.93
C LEU A 9 -0.72 -11.75 -21.60
N VAL A 10 -1.54 -11.07 -20.79
CA VAL A 10 -2.05 -11.61 -19.52
C VAL A 10 -3.03 -12.76 -19.77
N GLU A 11 -3.95 -12.61 -20.72
CA GLU A 11 -4.89 -13.66 -21.09
C GLU A 11 -4.20 -14.91 -21.66
N LEU A 12 -3.17 -14.72 -22.50
CA LEU A 12 -2.33 -15.83 -22.96
C LEU A 12 -1.53 -16.47 -21.81
N SER A 13 -1.05 -15.66 -20.86
CA SER A 13 -0.31 -16.14 -19.69
C SER A 13 -1.17 -17.00 -18.75
N LYS A 14 -2.46 -16.67 -18.60
CA LYS A 14 -3.46 -17.49 -17.87
C LYS A 14 -3.66 -18.84 -18.54
N LYS A 15 -3.69 -18.89 -19.87
CA LYS A 15 -3.78 -20.12 -20.66
C LYS A 15 -2.50 -20.97 -20.63
N GLY A 16 -1.46 -20.54 -19.91
CA GLY A 16 -0.21 -21.27 -19.73
C GLY A 16 0.84 -21.04 -20.82
N ASP A 17 0.66 -20.04 -21.69
CA ASP A 17 1.66 -19.71 -22.72
C ASP A 17 2.94 -19.15 -22.07
N LYS A 18 4.04 -19.90 -22.19
CA LYS A 18 5.35 -19.53 -21.65
C LYS A 18 5.94 -18.28 -22.32
N LYS A 19 5.78 -18.14 -23.64
CA LYS A 19 6.31 -16.97 -24.38
C LYS A 19 5.55 -15.70 -24.00
N ALA A 20 4.25 -15.82 -23.75
CA ALA A 20 3.46 -14.70 -23.26
C ALA A 20 3.90 -14.26 -21.86
N ARG A 21 4.20 -15.21 -20.96
CA ARG A 21 4.72 -14.92 -19.62
C ARG A 21 6.08 -14.23 -19.65
N GLU A 22 7.00 -14.69 -20.49
CA GLU A 22 8.32 -14.04 -20.68
C GLU A 22 8.17 -12.59 -21.16
N LYS A 23 7.34 -12.35 -22.18
CA LYS A 23 7.06 -10.99 -22.66
C LYS A 23 6.36 -10.12 -21.62
N LEU A 24 5.49 -10.69 -20.78
CA LEU A 24 4.82 -9.99 -19.69
C LEU A 24 5.84 -9.54 -18.63
N VAL A 25 6.79 -10.40 -18.28
CA VAL A 25 7.91 -10.10 -17.37
C VAL A 25 8.73 -8.93 -17.92
N GLU A 26 9.19 -9.01 -19.18
CA GLU A 26 9.97 -7.93 -19.79
C GLU A 26 9.26 -6.58 -19.77
N LYS A 27 7.96 -6.56 -20.14
CA LYS A 27 7.17 -5.33 -20.18
C LYS A 27 6.89 -4.73 -18.80
N THR A 28 6.84 -5.53 -17.74
CA THR A 28 6.44 -5.07 -16.39
C THR A 28 7.61 -4.84 -15.44
N LEU A 29 8.80 -5.33 -15.76
CA LEU A 29 10.02 -5.28 -14.93
C LEU A 29 10.29 -3.89 -14.33
N ASN A 30 10.33 -2.85 -15.16
CA ASN A 30 10.64 -1.49 -14.70
C ASN A 30 9.59 -0.96 -13.71
N LYS A 31 8.32 -1.28 -13.94
CA LYS A 31 7.22 -0.87 -13.05
C LYS A 31 7.28 -1.61 -11.72
N ILE A 32 7.56 -2.92 -11.74
CA ILE A 32 7.76 -3.73 -10.54
C ILE A 32 8.94 -3.20 -9.74
N GLY A 33 10.08 -2.96 -10.39
CA GLY A 33 11.28 -2.36 -9.80
C GLY A 33 10.99 -1.05 -9.06
N SER A 34 10.17 -0.18 -9.67
CA SER A 34 9.73 1.08 -9.03
C SER A 34 8.86 0.85 -7.79
N ILE A 35 8.01 -0.17 -7.78
CA ILE A 35 7.13 -0.50 -6.65
C ILE A 35 7.94 -1.10 -5.49
N ILE A 36 8.79 -2.09 -5.75
CA ILE A 36 9.51 -2.84 -4.70
C ILE A 36 10.54 -1.97 -3.97
N LYS A 37 11.12 -0.96 -4.62
CA LYS A 37 12.06 0.00 -4.02
C LYS A 37 11.51 0.67 -2.75
N LYS A 38 10.18 0.78 -2.63
CA LYS A 38 9.50 1.35 -1.46
C LYS A 38 9.67 0.50 -0.19
N TYR A 39 9.90 -0.81 -0.33
CA TYR A 39 9.91 -1.74 0.79
C TYR A 39 11.31 -2.00 1.33
N ASN A 40 12.33 -2.09 0.45
CA ASN A 40 13.76 -2.31 0.77
C ASN A 40 13.94 -3.21 2.01
N ILE A 41 13.59 -4.49 1.87
CA ILE A 41 13.48 -5.47 2.97
C ILE A 41 14.80 -6.24 3.07
N TYR A 42 15.61 -5.96 4.08
CA TYR A 42 16.83 -6.75 4.35
C TYR A 42 16.47 -8.14 4.90
N PRO A 43 17.13 -9.24 4.47
CA PRO A 43 18.32 -9.32 3.62
C PRO A 43 18.08 -9.52 2.11
N TYR A 44 16.85 -9.33 1.62
CA TYR A 44 16.53 -9.62 0.21
C TYR A 44 17.29 -8.70 -0.74
N SER A 45 17.90 -9.27 -1.78
CA SER A 45 18.42 -8.49 -2.90
C SER A 45 17.28 -7.95 -3.77
N ASN A 46 17.56 -6.97 -4.63
CA ASN A 46 16.55 -6.47 -5.56
C ASN A 46 16.04 -7.58 -6.50
N ASP A 47 16.93 -8.47 -6.94
CA ASP A 47 16.56 -9.58 -7.84
C ASP A 47 15.66 -10.59 -7.11
N ASP A 48 15.93 -10.88 -5.83
CA ASP A 48 15.05 -11.72 -5.01
C ASP A 48 13.65 -11.09 -4.86
N MET A 49 13.59 -9.78 -4.64
CA MET A 49 12.32 -9.05 -4.55
C MET A 49 11.57 -9.03 -5.89
N ILE A 50 12.28 -8.94 -7.02
CA ILE A 50 11.66 -9.02 -8.35
C ILE A 50 11.08 -10.43 -8.58
N ASN A 51 11.85 -11.47 -8.26
CA ASN A 51 11.42 -12.85 -8.41
C ASN A 51 10.21 -13.17 -7.53
N GLU A 52 10.22 -12.72 -6.27
CA GLU A 52 9.10 -12.87 -5.35
C GLU A 52 7.86 -12.09 -5.82
N ALA A 53 8.05 -10.89 -6.40
CA ALA A 53 6.95 -10.13 -7.01
C ALA A 53 6.30 -10.91 -8.16
N TYR A 54 7.09 -11.49 -9.07
CA TYR A 54 6.55 -12.29 -10.18
C TYR A 54 5.83 -13.54 -9.72
N LYS A 55 6.38 -14.24 -8.72
CA LYS A 55 5.72 -15.39 -8.10
C LYS A 55 4.31 -15.01 -7.62
N VAL A 56 4.20 -13.91 -6.89
CA VAL A 56 2.92 -13.40 -6.37
C VAL A 56 1.96 -12.99 -7.50
N ILE A 57 2.46 -12.34 -8.56
CA ILE A 57 1.63 -11.97 -9.71
C ILE A 57 1.06 -13.22 -10.37
N PHE A 58 1.90 -14.21 -10.67
CA PHE A 58 1.46 -15.43 -11.35
C PHE A 58 0.57 -16.32 -10.46
N GLU A 59 0.80 -16.38 -9.16
CA GLU A 59 -0.11 -17.06 -8.22
C GLU A 59 -1.51 -16.41 -8.16
N ASN A 60 -1.62 -15.12 -8.49
CA ASN A 60 -2.88 -14.38 -8.45
C ASN A 60 -3.45 -14.11 -9.84
N ILE A 61 -2.76 -14.49 -10.93
CA ILE A 61 -3.12 -14.07 -12.30
C ILE A 61 -4.51 -14.56 -12.72
N ASP A 62 -4.94 -15.70 -12.21
CA ASP A 62 -6.25 -16.28 -12.52
C ASP A 62 -7.42 -15.45 -11.95
N TYR A 63 -7.17 -14.64 -10.92
CA TYR A 63 -8.16 -13.74 -10.33
C TYR A 63 -8.24 -12.37 -11.04
N TYR A 64 -7.37 -12.12 -12.00
CA TYR A 64 -7.41 -10.91 -12.80
C TYR A 64 -8.59 -10.94 -13.76
N ASP A 65 -9.33 -9.83 -13.87
CA ASP A 65 -10.43 -9.68 -14.81
C ASP A 65 -10.30 -8.33 -15.53
N HIS A 66 -10.14 -8.39 -16.85
CA HIS A 66 -10.01 -7.21 -17.70
C HIS A 66 -11.29 -6.37 -17.76
N CYS A 67 -12.46 -6.94 -17.41
CA CYS A 67 -13.71 -6.20 -17.27
C CYS A 67 -13.71 -5.31 -16.02
N VAL A 68 -12.95 -5.69 -14.98
CA VAL A 68 -12.87 -4.96 -13.70
C VAL A 68 -11.89 -3.79 -13.78
N GLY A 69 -10.84 -3.90 -14.59
CA GLY A 69 -9.90 -2.82 -14.84
C GLY A 69 -8.55 -3.30 -15.36
N ASN A 70 -7.65 -2.35 -15.60
CA ASN A 70 -6.35 -2.64 -16.21
C ASN A 70 -5.45 -3.53 -15.33
N PHE A 71 -4.57 -4.31 -15.95
CA PHE A 71 -3.66 -5.22 -15.26
C PHE A 71 -2.64 -4.52 -14.36
N LEU A 72 -2.15 -3.33 -14.73
CA LEU A 72 -1.13 -2.63 -13.93
C LEU A 72 -1.58 -2.28 -12.50
N PRO A 73 -2.78 -1.70 -12.28
CA PRO A 73 -3.35 -1.54 -10.94
C PRO A 73 -3.47 -2.86 -10.17
N PHE A 74 -3.91 -3.93 -10.82
CA PHE A 74 -4.02 -5.26 -10.21
C PHE A 74 -2.65 -5.84 -9.83
N MET A 75 -1.66 -5.72 -10.69
CA MET A 75 -0.29 -6.10 -10.40
C MET A 75 0.26 -5.30 -9.20
N GLU A 76 0.04 -3.99 -9.19
CA GLU A 76 0.42 -3.11 -8.09
C GLU A 76 -0.35 -3.46 -6.78
N LEU A 77 -1.56 -4.03 -6.86
CA LEU A 77 -2.24 -4.66 -5.71
C LEU A 77 -1.40 -5.80 -5.14
N CYS A 78 -1.17 -6.82 -5.96
CA CYS A 78 -0.64 -8.08 -5.47
C CYS A 78 0.75 -7.89 -4.86
N ILE A 79 1.61 -7.11 -5.53
CA ILE A 79 2.96 -6.78 -5.06
C ILE A 79 2.89 -6.05 -3.72
N ASN A 80 2.19 -4.91 -3.65
CA ASN A 80 2.21 -4.09 -2.44
C ASN A 80 1.60 -4.84 -1.24
N ARG A 81 0.55 -5.64 -1.44
CA ARG A 81 -0.04 -6.49 -0.38
C ARG A 81 1.00 -7.49 0.16
N HIS A 82 1.68 -8.19 -0.74
CA HIS A 82 2.69 -9.17 -0.37
C HIS A 82 3.89 -8.54 0.35
N PHE A 83 4.51 -7.52 -0.23
CA PHE A 83 5.69 -6.87 0.37
C PHE A 83 5.37 -6.13 1.66
N SER A 84 4.17 -5.57 1.80
CA SER A 84 3.73 -5.02 3.09
C SER A 84 3.63 -6.10 4.17
N ASN A 85 3.20 -7.32 3.82
CA ASN A 85 3.12 -8.45 4.74
C ASN A 85 4.52 -9.01 5.07
N LEU A 86 5.41 -9.15 4.09
CA LEU A 86 6.80 -9.53 4.33
C LEU A 86 7.50 -8.54 5.26
N LEU A 87 7.32 -7.24 5.01
CA LEU A 87 7.90 -6.20 5.86
C LEU A 87 7.37 -6.30 7.29
N ARG A 88 6.05 -6.49 7.49
CA ARG A 88 5.48 -6.73 8.83
C ARG A 88 6.06 -7.96 9.52
N LYS A 89 6.18 -9.09 8.82
CA LYS A 89 6.79 -10.30 9.38
C LYS A 89 8.25 -10.07 9.77
N SER A 90 9.01 -9.35 8.94
CA SER A 90 10.41 -8.99 9.23
C SER A 90 10.55 -8.07 10.45
N LEU A 91 9.59 -7.16 10.66
CA LEU A 91 9.53 -6.29 11.84
C LEU A 91 9.13 -7.09 13.09
N ASN A 92 8.12 -7.95 12.98
CA ASN A 92 7.67 -8.81 14.08
C ASN A 92 8.74 -9.83 14.52
N GLY A 93 9.59 -10.29 13.61
CA GLY A 93 10.75 -11.14 13.94
C GLY A 93 11.84 -10.43 14.73
N LYS A 94 12.01 -9.11 14.54
CA LYS A 94 12.96 -8.26 15.30
C LYS A 94 12.39 -7.68 16.60
N LEU A 95 11.06 -7.71 16.78
CA LEU A 95 10.37 -7.22 17.98
C LEU A 95 10.54 -8.14 19.22
N LYS A 96 11.34 -9.20 19.14
CA LYS A 96 11.68 -10.04 20.30
C LYS A 96 12.79 -9.45 21.18
N ASP A 97 13.61 -8.54 20.65
CA ASP A 97 14.60 -7.80 21.44
C ASP A 97 14.15 -6.36 21.61
N GLY A 98 13.96 -5.98 22.88
CA GLY A 98 13.33 -4.75 23.30
C GLY A 98 14.00 -3.49 22.76
N VAL A 99 13.15 -2.47 22.57
CA VAL A 99 13.52 -1.05 22.53
C VAL A 99 14.60 -0.73 21.48
N LYS A 100 14.22 -0.74 20.21
CA LYS A 100 14.77 0.20 19.22
C LYS A 100 13.78 0.46 18.08
N THR A 101 13.24 1.67 18.13
CA THR A 101 12.79 2.46 16.97
C THR A 101 11.51 2.02 16.25
N LEU A 102 10.37 2.35 16.88
CA LEU A 102 9.19 2.91 16.19
C LEU A 102 9.56 4.25 15.52
N ILE A 103 10.49 4.24 14.57
CA ILE A 103 10.62 5.35 13.63
C ILE A 103 9.35 5.30 12.80
N ILE A 104 8.57 6.38 12.82
CA ILE A 104 7.55 6.66 11.82
C ILE A 104 8.32 6.92 10.52
N ASP A 105 8.79 5.83 9.94
CA ASP A 105 9.47 5.79 8.66
C ASP A 105 8.40 5.99 7.59
N GLU A 106 8.75 6.68 6.52
CA GLU A 106 7.98 6.79 5.28
C GLU A 106 7.38 5.44 4.83
N LYS A 107 8.06 4.31 5.13
CA LYS A 107 7.60 2.93 4.97
C LYS A 107 6.36 2.58 5.78
N PHE A 108 6.27 3.01 7.05
CA PHE A 108 5.09 2.74 7.88
C PHE A 108 3.89 3.59 7.44
N GLU A 109 4.14 4.84 7.03
CA GLU A 109 3.12 5.65 6.37
C GLU A 109 2.64 4.96 5.09
N ASN A 110 3.53 4.51 4.21
CA ASN A 110 3.18 3.80 2.98
C ASN A 110 2.33 2.54 3.21
N ILE A 111 2.64 1.75 4.23
CA ILE A 111 1.86 0.56 4.61
C ILE A 111 0.46 0.92 5.13
N LEU A 112 0.35 2.00 5.92
CA LEU A 112 -0.93 2.47 6.47
C LEU A 112 -1.85 3.01 5.36
N PHE A 113 -1.29 3.78 4.41
CA PHE A 113 -2.06 4.35 3.30
C PHE A 113 -2.42 3.35 2.22
N TYR A 114 -1.59 2.35 2.00
CA TYR A 114 -1.91 1.26 1.10
C TYR A 114 -3.13 0.45 1.60
N LYS A 115 -3.25 0.24 2.91
CA LYS A 115 -4.45 -0.34 3.54
C LYS A 115 -5.71 0.51 3.30
N MET A 116 -5.59 1.84 3.31
CA MET A 116 -6.72 2.75 3.07
C MET A 116 -7.12 2.83 1.58
N LYS A 117 -6.20 2.67 0.63
CA LYS A 117 -6.48 2.73 -0.82
C LYS A 117 -7.26 1.52 -1.36
N TYR A 118 -7.08 0.34 -0.76
CA TYR A 118 -7.85 -0.87 -1.13
C TYR A 118 -9.26 -0.93 -0.54
N PHE A 119 -9.53 -0.04 0.42
CA PHE A 119 -10.84 0.16 1.02
C PHE A 119 -11.88 0.67 0.00
N ASP A 120 -11.43 1.39 -1.04
CA ASP A 120 -12.30 2.09 -2.00
C ASP A 120 -12.73 1.23 -3.22
N GLY A 121 -12.41 -0.07 -3.27
CA GLY A 121 -12.58 -0.84 -4.51
C GLY A 121 -13.21 -2.23 -4.44
N LYS A 122 -13.21 -2.93 -3.30
CA LYS A 122 -13.91 -4.22 -3.13
C LYS A 122 -14.04 -4.55 -1.65
N ILE A 123 -15.29 -4.76 -1.21
CA ILE A 123 -15.67 -5.14 0.14
C ILE A 123 -15.04 -6.51 0.45
N ILE A 124 -13.96 -6.51 1.23
CA ILE A 124 -13.66 -7.64 2.10
C ILE A 124 -14.39 -7.31 3.40
N LYS A 125 -15.39 -8.11 3.78
CA LYS A 125 -15.85 -8.17 5.17
C LYS A 125 -14.69 -8.71 6.00
N ASP A 126 -13.78 -7.82 6.38
CA ASP A 126 -12.75 -8.06 7.37
C ASP A 126 -13.11 -7.12 8.53
N ASP A 127 -13.51 -7.67 9.68
CA ASP A 127 -13.98 -6.88 10.83
C ASP A 127 -12.97 -5.79 11.25
N ARG A 128 -11.68 -5.96 10.90
CA ARG A 128 -10.58 -5.01 11.17
C ARG A 128 -10.61 -3.76 10.27
N ILE A 129 -11.20 -3.85 9.08
CA ILE A 129 -11.39 -2.77 8.10
C ILE A 129 -12.54 -1.87 8.58
N ASP A 130 -13.61 -2.47 9.10
CA ASP A 130 -14.71 -1.74 9.73
C ASP A 130 -14.23 -0.99 10.99
N SER A 131 -13.37 -1.59 11.82
CA SER A 131 -12.78 -0.89 12.98
C SER A 131 -11.96 0.34 12.59
N LEU A 132 -11.17 0.29 11.51
CA LEU A 132 -10.34 1.43 11.09
C LEU A 132 -11.18 2.57 10.49
N SER A 133 -12.17 2.24 9.68
CA SER A 133 -13.08 3.23 9.10
C SER A 133 -13.98 3.85 10.17
N LEU A 134 -14.41 3.06 11.15
CA LEU A 134 -15.07 3.54 12.36
C LEU A 134 -14.15 4.47 13.14
N ALA A 135 -12.91 4.06 13.43
CA ALA A 135 -11.92 4.88 14.14
C ALA A 135 -11.66 6.22 13.46
N PHE A 136 -11.55 6.21 12.14
CA PHE A 136 -11.36 7.42 11.35
C PHE A 136 -12.53 8.38 11.51
N ARG A 137 -13.77 7.86 11.50
CA ARG A 137 -14.99 8.67 11.65
C ARG A 137 -15.27 9.11 13.08
N THR A 138 -14.92 8.32 14.08
CA THR A 138 -15.33 8.54 15.48
C THR A 138 -14.26 9.21 16.36
N ILE A 139 -12.97 9.03 16.04
CA ILE A 139 -11.86 9.45 16.92
C ILE A 139 -11.18 10.73 16.42
N LEU A 140 -11.18 10.92 15.09
CA LEU A 140 -10.57 12.08 14.49
C LEU A 140 -11.57 13.23 14.42
N THR A 141 -11.06 14.45 14.60
CA THR A 141 -11.85 15.66 14.32
C THR A 141 -12.02 15.84 12.80
N LYS A 142 -13.02 16.61 12.38
CA LYS A 142 -13.22 16.94 10.95
C LYS A 142 -11.95 17.51 10.29
N GLU A 143 -11.25 18.39 11.01
CA GLU A 143 -10.00 18.99 10.52
C GLU A 143 -8.87 17.95 10.40
N GLU A 144 -8.75 17.01 11.35
CA GLU A 144 -7.79 15.90 11.27
C GLU A 144 -8.11 14.95 10.10
N GLN A 145 -9.40 14.67 9.88
CA GLN A 145 -9.88 13.88 8.76
C GLN A 145 -9.56 14.56 7.42
N GLU A 146 -9.84 15.85 7.30
CA GLU A 146 -9.55 16.65 6.10
C GLU A 146 -8.06 16.70 5.80
N ILE A 147 -7.21 16.93 6.80
CA ILE A 147 -5.75 16.96 6.61
C ILE A 147 -5.25 15.60 6.09
N LEU A 148 -5.74 14.49 6.65
CA LEU A 148 -5.37 13.16 6.19
C LEU A 148 -5.94 12.87 4.79
N TYR A 149 -7.18 13.25 4.52
CA TYR A 149 -7.80 13.10 3.20
C TYR A 149 -7.03 13.90 2.14
N TYR A 150 -6.75 15.17 2.40
CA TYR A 150 -6.03 16.04 1.50
C TYR A 150 -4.61 15.56 1.19
N LYS A 151 -3.90 15.10 2.22
CA LYS A 151 -2.54 14.58 2.06
C LYS A 151 -2.50 13.25 1.33
N TYR A 152 -3.43 12.35 1.64
CA TYR A 152 -3.29 10.94 1.26
C TYR A 152 -4.27 10.46 0.19
N PHE A 153 -5.50 10.98 0.17
CA PHE A 153 -6.46 10.73 -0.92
C PHE A 153 -6.21 11.66 -2.10
N LEU A 154 -6.14 12.98 -1.87
CA LEU A 154 -5.92 13.96 -2.93
C LEU A 154 -4.44 14.06 -3.36
N LYS A 155 -3.53 13.42 -2.62
CA LYS A 155 -2.07 13.43 -2.84
C LYS A 155 -1.45 14.83 -2.91
N LYS A 156 -2.07 15.80 -2.25
CA LYS A 156 -1.59 17.18 -2.20
C LYS A 156 -0.62 17.39 -1.05
N THR A 157 0.12 18.50 -1.07
CA THR A 157 1.10 18.75 -0.01
C THR A 157 0.44 19.34 1.24
N LEU A 158 1.04 19.08 2.42
CA LEU A 158 0.60 19.75 3.65
C LEU A 158 0.87 21.26 3.60
N LYS A 159 1.82 21.67 2.76
CA LYS A 159 2.14 23.08 2.50
C LYS A 159 1.00 23.74 1.74
N GLU A 160 0.52 23.12 0.66
CA GLU A 160 -0.68 23.56 -0.06
C GLU A 160 -1.91 23.58 0.84
N TYR A 161 -2.10 22.58 1.71
CA TYR A 161 -3.23 22.60 2.65
C TYR A 161 -3.14 23.77 3.63
N ALA A 162 -1.93 24.03 4.16
CA ALA A 162 -1.68 25.13 5.08
C ALA A 162 -1.96 26.48 4.40
N GLU A 163 -1.46 26.67 3.19
CA GLU A 163 -1.68 27.88 2.38
C GLU A 163 -3.17 28.09 2.06
N ASN A 164 -3.86 27.04 1.60
CA ASN A 164 -5.28 27.13 1.21
C ASN A 164 -6.23 27.41 2.37
N ASN A 165 -5.83 27.07 3.60
CA ASN A 165 -6.65 27.26 4.80
C ASN A 165 -6.14 28.41 5.70
N GLY A 166 -5.10 29.14 5.29
CA GLY A 166 -4.51 30.22 6.08
C GLY A 166 -3.89 29.75 7.40
N LEU A 167 -3.44 28.48 7.48
CA LEU A 167 -2.90 27.86 8.68
C LEU A 167 -1.38 27.74 8.60
N SER A 168 -0.71 27.66 9.75
CA SER A 168 0.74 27.40 9.78
C SER A 168 1.06 25.95 9.40
N TYR A 169 2.03 25.75 8.52
CA TYR A 169 2.55 24.42 8.15
C TYR A 169 2.93 23.58 9.39
N SER A 170 3.51 24.22 10.41
CA SER A 170 3.87 23.60 11.68
C SER A 170 2.65 23.02 12.40
N THR A 171 1.53 23.74 12.37
CA THR A 171 0.25 23.33 12.96
C THR A 171 -0.34 22.14 12.21
N ILE A 172 -0.34 22.18 10.87
CA ILE A 172 -0.83 21.07 10.04
C ILE A 172 0.00 19.81 10.26
N LYS A 173 1.33 19.94 10.30
CA LYS A 173 2.25 18.82 10.56
C LYS A 173 1.99 18.20 11.94
N ARG A 174 1.77 19.02 12.98
CA ARG A 174 1.40 18.55 14.32
C ARG A 174 0.02 17.90 14.33
N SER A 175 -0.95 18.48 13.63
CA SER A 175 -2.31 17.95 13.51
C SER A 175 -2.33 16.58 12.84
N LYS A 176 -1.65 16.42 11.70
CA LYS A 176 -1.42 15.12 11.03
C LYS A 176 -0.83 14.10 12.00
N LYS A 177 0.24 14.49 12.71
CA LYS A 177 0.92 13.60 13.66
C LYS A 177 -0.02 13.15 14.79
N ARG A 178 -0.83 14.07 15.35
CA ARG A 178 -1.82 13.75 16.39
C ARG A 178 -2.90 12.79 15.86
N ALA A 179 -3.43 13.05 14.68
CA ALA A 179 -4.42 12.19 14.03
C ALA A 179 -3.90 10.75 13.86
N LEU A 180 -2.67 10.60 13.37
CA LEU A 180 -2.04 9.28 13.21
C LEU A 180 -1.81 8.57 14.56
N ILE A 181 -1.43 9.30 15.61
CA ILE A 181 -1.27 8.73 16.97
C ILE A 181 -2.61 8.23 17.51
N LYS A 182 -3.70 8.98 17.29
CA LYS A 182 -5.05 8.59 17.72
C LYS A 182 -5.51 7.29 17.06
N LEU A 183 -5.39 7.22 15.73
CA LEU A 183 -5.71 6.01 14.97
C LEU A 183 -4.87 4.82 15.45
N LYS A 184 -3.56 5.05 15.66
CA LYS A 184 -2.65 4.01 16.15
C LYS A 184 -3.10 3.44 17.50
N LYS A 185 -3.36 4.30 18.49
CA LYS A 185 -3.80 3.87 19.83
C LYS A 185 -5.08 3.04 19.79
N PHE A 186 -6.00 3.41 18.91
CA PHE A 186 -7.25 2.67 18.77
C PHE A 186 -7.03 1.28 18.18
N ILE A 187 -6.23 1.19 17.11
CA ILE A 187 -5.90 -0.09 16.47
C ILE A 187 -5.14 -1.01 17.44
N GLU A 188 -4.21 -0.48 18.22
CA GLU A 188 -3.48 -1.25 19.25
C GLU A 188 -4.44 -1.82 20.30
N LYS A 189 -5.43 -1.03 20.74
CA LYS A 189 -6.43 -1.45 21.73
C LYS A 189 -7.44 -2.48 21.19
N GLU A 190 -7.86 -2.34 19.94
CA GLU A 190 -8.81 -3.27 19.29
C GLU A 190 -8.17 -4.61 18.90
N LEU A 191 -6.88 -4.64 18.58
CA LEU A 191 -6.19 -5.84 18.10
C LEU A 191 -5.51 -6.67 19.20
N ASN A 192 -5.63 -6.29 20.48
CA ASN A 192 -4.92 -6.92 21.61
C ASN A 192 -3.42 -7.15 21.31
N LEU A 193 -2.75 -6.11 20.77
CA LEU A 193 -1.29 -6.10 20.61
C LEU A 193 -0.60 -5.62 21.88
#